data_AF-A0A2I0UU25-F1
#
_entry.id   AF-A0A2I0UU25-F1
#
_cell.length_a   1.000
_cell.length_b   1.000
_cell.length_c   1.000
_cell.angle_alpha   90.00
_cell.angle_beta   90.00
_cell.angle_gamma   90.00
#
_symmetry.space_group_name_H-M   'P 1'
#
loop_
_entity.id
_entity.type
_entity.pdbx_description
1 polymer ?
#
loop_
_entity_poly.entity_id
_entity_poly.type
_entity_poly.pdbx_seq_one_letter_code
_entity_poly.pdbx_strand_id
1 'polypeptide(L)'
;MKGRGAQENWLVFKDHLLQVQEQCIPRKKLGKKARRLAWMNKLLLDKLKSKKEAYREWKQGEVDWEEYRETVRVARNQMRQAKASIELDLARDIKDNKKNFYKYVRDKGKTREDVGPLQKKTGDLVTQDVEKAEVLNDFFSSVFTSNGSNHTTQVAEGKNKGHENEELPPIGEEQF
;
A
#
# COMPACT_ATOMS: atom_id res chain seq x y z
N MET A 1 -57.39 6.85 -28.13
CA MET A 1 -56.27 6.36 -27.30
C MET A 1 -55.55 7.57 -26.74
N LYS A 2 -55.50 7.75 -25.42
CA LYS A 2 -54.91 8.94 -24.78
C LYS A 2 -53.39 8.82 -24.90
N GLY A 3 -52.75 9.72 -25.65
CA GLY A 3 -51.30 9.71 -25.86
C GLY A 3 -50.58 9.82 -24.53
N ARG A 4 -49.63 8.91 -24.27
CA ARG A 4 -48.77 9.00 -23.09
C ARG A 4 -48.01 10.32 -23.10
N GLY A 5 -47.98 10.99 -21.95
CA GLY A 5 -47.25 12.24 -21.80
C GLY A 5 -45.74 12.03 -22.02
N ALA A 6 -45.03 13.09 -22.41
CA ALA A 6 -43.58 13.03 -22.62
C ALA A 6 -42.82 12.45 -21.41
N GLN A 7 -43.31 12.73 -20.20
CA GLN A 7 -42.76 12.22 -18.95
C GLN A 7 -42.98 10.71 -18.76
N GLU A 8 -44.13 10.19 -19.17
CA GLU A 8 -44.42 8.74 -19.12
C GLU A 8 -43.57 7.98 -20.12
N ASN A 9 -43.39 8.52 -21.34
CA ASN A 9 -42.52 7.91 -22.35
C ASN A 9 -41.05 7.92 -21.93
N TRP A 10 -40.60 9.00 -21.27
CA TRP A 10 -39.25 9.07 -20.71
C TRP A 10 -39.01 8.03 -19.62
N LEU A 11 -39.99 7.79 -18.74
CA LEU A 11 -39.88 6.77 -17.70
C LEU A 11 -39.76 5.36 -18.30
N VAL A 12 -40.57 5.05 -19.32
CA VAL A 12 -40.49 3.75 -20.03
C VAL A 12 -39.13 3.55 -20.71
N PHE A 13 -38.62 4.59 -21.38
CA PHE A 13 -37.31 4.53 -22.01
C PHE A 13 -36.18 4.32 -20.99
N LYS A 14 -36.21 5.09 -19.89
CA LYS A 14 -35.21 4.99 -18.82
C LYS A 14 -35.21 3.61 -18.17
N ASP A 15 -36.39 3.04 -17.95
CA ASP A 15 -36.54 1.70 -17.36
C ASP A 15 -35.92 0.63 -18.26
N HIS A 16 -36.24 0.65 -19.56
CA HIS A 16 -35.63 -0.26 -20.54
C HIS A 16 -34.10 -0.09 -20.62
N LEU A 17 -33.61 1.14 -20.63
CA LEU A 17 -32.17 1.42 -20.67
C LEU A 17 -31.46 0.83 -19.44
N LEU A 18 -32.01 1.02 -18.24
CA LEU A 18 -31.45 0.46 -17.01
C LEU A 18 -31.51 -1.06 -16.99
N GLN A 19 -32.60 -1.65 -17.48
CA GLN A 19 -32.76 -3.10 -17.59
C GLN A 19 -31.71 -3.73 -18.52
N VAL A 20 -31.48 -3.12 -19.69
CA VAL A 20 -30.42 -3.54 -20.63
C VAL A 20 -29.04 -3.33 -20.03
N GLN A 21 -28.82 -2.22 -19.32
CA GLN A 21 -27.55 -1.94 -18.66
C GLN A 21 -27.19 -3.00 -17.61
N GLU A 22 -28.16 -3.44 -16.79
CA GLU A 22 -27.95 -4.52 -15.80
C GLU A 22 -27.64 -5.87 -16.45
N GLN A 23 -28.27 -6.18 -17.59
CA GLN A 23 -28.10 -7.45 -18.28
C GLN A 23 -26.81 -7.52 -19.09
N CYS A 24 -26.44 -6.42 -19.75
CA CYS A 24 -25.38 -6.42 -20.76
C CYS A 24 -24.04 -5.90 -20.24
N ILE A 25 -23.99 -5.19 -19.11
CA ILE A 25 -22.73 -4.74 -18.50
C ILE A 25 -22.37 -5.70 -17.36
N PRO A 26 -21.33 -6.54 -17.52
CA PRO A 26 -20.87 -7.41 -16.45
C PRO A 26 -20.41 -6.58 -15.26
N ARG A 27 -21.27 -6.46 -14.25
CA ARG A 27 -20.88 -5.86 -12.96
C ARG A 27 -19.90 -6.80 -12.30
N LYS A 28 -18.62 -6.41 -12.22
CA LYS A 28 -17.65 -7.10 -11.36
C LYS A 28 -18.23 -7.12 -9.95
N LYS A 29 -18.66 -8.29 -9.47
CA LYS A 29 -18.89 -8.49 -8.05
C LYS A 29 -17.54 -8.23 -7.38
N LEU A 30 -17.38 -7.09 -6.73
CA LEU A 30 -16.32 -6.86 -5.76
C LEU A 30 -16.61 -7.75 -4.54
N GLY A 31 -16.62 -9.06 -4.76
CA GLY A 31 -16.46 -10.07 -3.75
C GLY A 31 -15.02 -10.02 -3.28
N LYS A 32 -14.59 -8.88 -2.74
CA LYS A 32 -13.52 -8.88 -1.76
C LYS A 32 -14.12 -9.61 -0.56
N LYS A 33 -14.11 -10.96 -0.58
CA LYS A 33 -13.86 -11.68 0.66
C LYS A 33 -12.51 -11.15 1.08
N ALA A 34 -12.50 -10.03 1.81
CA ALA A 34 -11.33 -9.54 2.49
C ALA A 34 -10.86 -10.77 3.24
N ARG A 35 -9.79 -11.39 2.75
CA ARG A 35 -9.28 -12.62 3.32
C ARG A 35 -9.00 -12.21 4.75
N ARG A 36 -9.84 -12.68 5.68
CA ARG A 36 -9.72 -12.32 7.08
C ARG A 36 -8.30 -12.73 7.43
N LEU A 37 -7.45 -11.73 7.65
CA LEU A 37 -6.05 -12.01 7.91
C LEU A 37 -6.02 -12.94 9.12
N ALA A 38 -5.16 -13.95 9.12
CA ALA A 38 -5.16 -14.96 10.19
C ALA A 38 -5.01 -14.33 11.59
N TRP A 39 -4.37 -13.17 11.67
CA TRP A 39 -4.25 -12.39 12.90
C TRP A 39 -5.53 -11.64 13.32
N MET A 40 -6.51 -11.46 12.44
CA MET A 40 -7.71 -10.66 12.68
C MET A 40 -8.76 -11.48 13.46
N ASN A 41 -8.45 -11.81 14.72
CA ASN A 41 -9.34 -12.53 15.63
C ASN A 41 -10.57 -11.69 16.04
N LYS A 42 -11.50 -12.28 16.81
CA LYS A 42 -12.71 -11.58 17.28
C LYS A 42 -12.34 -10.37 18.17
N LEU A 43 -11.34 -10.54 19.04
CA LEU A 43 -10.84 -9.52 19.95
C LEU A 43 -10.42 -8.22 19.23
N LEU A 44 -9.69 -8.33 18.12
CA LEU A 44 -9.24 -7.18 17.34
C LEU A 44 -10.37 -6.48 16.58
N LEU A 45 -11.37 -7.24 16.13
CA LEU A 45 -12.57 -6.66 15.52
C LEU A 45 -13.38 -5.86 16.55
N ASP A 46 -13.49 -6.38 17.77
CA ASP A 46 -14.20 -5.70 18.85
C ASP A 46 -13.47 -4.39 19.23
N LYS A 47 -12.13 -4.38 19.30
CA LYS A 47 -11.38 -3.13 19.52
C LYS A 47 -11.48 -2.13 18.37
N LEU A 48 -11.57 -2.61 17.12
CA LEU A 48 -11.81 -1.73 15.98
C LEU A 48 -13.20 -1.10 16.03
N LYS A 49 -14.21 -1.85 16.51
CA LYS A 49 -15.56 -1.31 16.75
C LYS A 49 -15.54 -0.27 17.87
N SER A 50 -14.94 -0.58 19.02
CA SER A 50 -14.83 0.38 20.13
C SER A 50 -14.15 1.68 19.70
N LYS A 51 -13.11 1.61 18.86
CA LYS A 51 -12.47 2.81 18.31
C LYS A 51 -13.40 3.62 17.39
N LYS A 52 -14.26 2.96 16.61
CA LYS A 52 -15.25 3.62 15.74
C LYS A 52 -16.39 4.24 16.55
N GLU A 53 -16.80 3.59 17.63
CA GLU A 53 -17.80 4.09 18.57
C GLU A 53 -17.29 5.33 19.31
N ALA A 54 -16.08 5.26 19.88
CA ALA A 54 -15.44 6.41 20.51
C ALA A 54 -15.34 7.62 19.57
N TYR A 55 -15.03 7.40 18.29
CA TYR A 55 -15.01 8.48 17.29
C TYR A 55 -16.41 9.06 17.03
N ARG A 56 -17.46 8.23 17.01
CA ARG A 56 -18.83 8.70 16.84
C ARG A 56 -19.27 9.55 18.02
N GLU A 57 -19.04 9.06 19.24
CA GLU A 57 -19.42 9.71 20.50
C GLU A 57 -18.72 11.06 20.64
N TRP A 58 -17.40 11.11 20.38
CA TRP A 58 -16.65 12.37 20.33
C TRP A 58 -17.19 13.32 19.27
N LYS A 59 -17.48 12.82 18.06
CA LYS A 59 -18.03 13.65 16.97
C LYS A 59 -19.44 14.18 17.27
N GLN A 60 -20.19 13.48 18.11
CA GLN A 60 -21.52 13.89 18.58
C GLN A 60 -21.45 14.84 19.79
N GLY A 61 -20.26 15.08 20.34
CA GLY A 61 -20.06 15.92 21.52
C GLY A 61 -20.44 15.25 22.83
N GLU A 62 -20.64 13.93 22.82
CA GLU A 62 -21.01 13.15 24.01
C GLU A 62 -19.80 12.84 24.91
N VAL A 63 -18.59 12.89 24.36
CA VAL A 63 -17.34 12.53 25.03
C VAL A 63 -16.30 13.63 24.80
N ASP A 64 -15.56 13.97 25.87
CA ASP A 64 -14.48 14.94 25.79
C ASP A 64 -13.31 14.45 24.92
N TRP A 65 -12.54 15.39 24.36
CA TRP A 65 -11.38 15.08 23.53
C TRP A 65 -10.36 14.20 24.26
N GLU A 66 -10.16 14.44 25.55
CA GLU A 66 -9.11 13.75 26.31
C GLU A 66 -9.47 12.27 26.56
N GLU A 67 -10.75 11.99 26.84
CA GLU A 67 -11.30 10.65 26.99
C GLU A 67 -11.31 9.89 25.64
N TYR A 68 -11.68 10.56 24.55
CA TYR A 68 -11.54 10.00 23.20
C TYR A 68 -10.07 9.66 22.87
N ARG A 69 -9.14 10.56 23.18
CA ARG A 69 -7.71 10.33 22.90
C ARG A 69 -7.20 9.10 23.65
N GLU A 70 -7.56 8.95 24.91
CA GLU A 70 -7.12 7.83 25.73
C GLU A 70 -7.75 6.50 25.28
N THR A 71 -9.06 6.47 24.98
CA THR A 71 -9.72 5.27 24.46
C THR A 71 -9.09 4.79 23.14
N VAL A 72 -8.78 5.72 22.22
CA VAL A 72 -8.08 5.41 20.98
C VAL A 72 -6.66 4.88 21.23
N ARG A 73 -5.94 5.46 22.19
CA ARG A 73 -4.58 5.03 22.57
C ARG A 73 -4.60 3.61 23.13
N VAL A 74 -5.48 3.32 24.09
CA VAL A 74 -5.66 1.99 24.68
C VAL A 74 -6.02 0.97 23.61
N ALA A 75 -6.99 1.29 22.74
CA ALA A 75 -7.38 0.40 21.65
C ALA A 75 -6.21 0.08 20.70
N ARG A 76 -5.42 1.10 20.32
CA ARG A 76 -4.20 0.90 19.49
C ARG A 76 -3.18 0.00 20.19
N ASN A 77 -2.94 0.21 21.48
CA ASN A 77 -1.98 -0.60 22.24
C ASN A 77 -2.43 -2.06 22.36
N GLN A 78 -3.71 -2.29 22.66
CA GLN A 78 -4.28 -3.63 22.70
C GLN A 78 -4.19 -4.32 21.33
N MET A 79 -4.40 -3.57 20.23
CA MET A 79 -4.21 -4.11 18.89
C MET A 79 -2.77 -4.52 18.61
N ARG A 80 -1.79 -3.71 19.05
CA ARG A 80 -0.35 -4.03 18.93
C ARG A 80 -0.01 -5.28 19.74
N GLN A 81 -0.48 -5.37 20.98
CA GLN A 81 -0.25 -6.52 21.86
C GLN A 81 -0.84 -7.81 21.29
N ALA A 82 -2.10 -7.79 20.84
CA ALA A 82 -2.74 -8.97 20.26
C ALA A 82 -2.07 -9.41 18.95
N LYS A 83 -1.54 -8.47 18.16
CA LYS A 83 -0.75 -8.82 16.98
C LYS A 83 0.57 -9.47 17.37
N ALA A 84 1.29 -8.90 18.34
CA ALA A 84 2.56 -9.42 18.83
C ALA A 84 2.40 -10.82 19.46
N SER A 85 1.30 -11.07 20.20
CA SER A 85 1.04 -12.38 20.78
C SER A 85 0.87 -13.45 19.70
N ILE A 86 0.11 -13.15 18.64
CA ILE A 86 -0.08 -14.08 17.51
C ILE A 86 1.23 -14.34 16.77
N GLU A 87 2.07 -13.32 16.58
CA GLU A 87 3.39 -13.47 15.98
C GLU A 87 4.33 -14.32 16.86
N LEU A 88 4.25 -14.16 18.19
CA LEU A 88 4.99 -14.98 19.14
C LEU A 88 4.54 -16.44 19.13
N ASP A 89 3.23 -16.70 19.13
CA ASP A 89 2.69 -18.06 19.04
C ASP A 89 3.15 -18.73 17.74
N LEU A 90 3.11 -17.98 16.63
CA LEU A 90 3.58 -18.45 15.34
C LEU A 90 5.08 -18.77 15.33
N ALA A 91 5.89 -17.99 16.05
CA ALA A 91 7.33 -18.21 16.19
C ALA A 91 7.65 -19.42 17.07
N ARG A 92 6.88 -19.63 18.15
CA ARG A 92 7.00 -20.80 19.04
C ARG A 92 6.65 -22.08 18.30
N ASP A 93 5.58 -22.05 17.52
CA ASP A 93 5.07 -23.21 16.79
C ASP A 93 5.79 -23.46 15.45
N ILE A 94 6.93 -22.81 15.17
CA ILE A 94 7.65 -23.01 13.90
C ILE A 94 8.00 -24.48 13.70
N LYS A 95 8.44 -25.18 14.75
CA LYS A 95 8.90 -26.57 14.63
C LYS A 95 7.76 -27.50 14.18
N ASP A 96 6.58 -27.33 14.77
CA ASP A 96 5.42 -28.20 14.59
C ASP A 96 4.52 -27.73 13.44
N ASN A 97 4.52 -26.43 13.12
CA ASN A 97 3.61 -25.80 12.17
C ASN A 97 4.30 -24.80 11.23
N LYS A 98 5.39 -25.23 10.60
CA LYS A 98 6.17 -24.46 9.60
C LYS A 98 5.28 -23.81 8.52
N LYS A 99 4.23 -24.49 8.08
CA LYS A 99 3.34 -24.03 7.01
C LYS A 99 2.63 -22.73 7.36
N ASN A 100 2.16 -22.59 8.60
CA ASN A 100 1.50 -21.36 9.05
C ASN A 100 2.48 -20.19 9.15
N PHE A 101 3.71 -20.43 9.63
CA PHE A 101 4.75 -19.40 9.70
C PHE A 101 5.09 -18.84 8.32
N TYR A 102 5.44 -19.71 7.36
CA TYR A 102 5.78 -19.25 6.01
C TYR A 102 4.59 -18.65 5.26
N LYS A 103 3.36 -19.11 5.55
CA LYS A 103 2.15 -18.46 5.03
C LYS A 103 2.02 -17.02 5.53
N TYR A 104 2.25 -16.78 6.83
CA TYR A 104 2.22 -15.43 7.41
C TYR A 104 3.28 -14.52 6.78
N VAL A 105 4.52 -14.99 6.67
CA VAL A 105 5.63 -14.25 6.04
C VAL A 105 5.30 -13.89 4.59
N ARG A 106 4.78 -14.86 3.82
CA ARG A 106 4.35 -14.63 2.43
C ARG A 106 3.19 -13.65 2.34
N ASP A 107 2.23 -13.71 3.26
CA ASP A 107 1.12 -12.77 3.30
C ASP A 107 1.58 -11.33 3.66
N LYS A 108 2.66 -11.19 4.43
CA LYS A 108 3.29 -9.90 4.77
C LYS A 108 4.15 -9.33 3.65
N GLY A 109 4.84 -10.16 2.87
CA GLY A 109 5.69 -9.74 1.75
C GLY A 109 4.93 -9.34 0.47
N LYS A 110 3.61 -9.12 0.51
CA LYS A 110 2.78 -8.86 -0.69
C LYS A 110 2.94 -7.47 -1.30
N THR A 111 3.78 -6.60 -0.76
CA THR A 111 4.36 -5.48 -1.51
C THR A 111 5.52 -6.01 -2.37
N ARG A 112 5.20 -6.85 -3.36
CA ARG A 112 5.96 -6.75 -4.60
C ARG A 112 5.30 -5.64 -5.38
N GLU A 113 5.80 -4.43 -5.17
CA GLU A 113 5.60 -3.37 -6.16
C GLU A 113 6.25 -3.91 -7.43
N ASP A 114 5.41 -4.49 -8.30
CA ASP A 114 5.86 -4.78 -9.65
C ASP A 114 6.16 -3.44 -10.31
N VAL A 115 7.30 -3.36 -10.98
CA VAL A 115 7.62 -2.17 -11.77
C VAL A 115 6.54 -2.11 -12.85
N GLY A 116 5.77 -1.02 -12.83
CA GLY A 116 4.73 -0.78 -13.84
C GLY A 116 5.32 -0.78 -15.26
N PRO A 117 4.49 -0.84 -16.30
CA PRO A 117 4.97 -0.79 -17.67
C PRO A 117 5.89 0.42 -17.89
N LEU A 118 7.07 0.19 -18.45
CA LEU A 118 8.05 1.25 -18.74
C LEU A 118 7.95 1.66 -20.21
N GLN A 119 8.28 2.90 -20.54
CA GLN A 119 8.34 3.35 -21.92
C GLN A 119 9.79 3.38 -22.42
N LYS A 120 10.06 2.72 -23.55
CA LYS A 120 11.36 2.80 -24.23
C LYS A 120 11.55 4.18 -24.88
N LYS A 121 12.80 4.51 -25.22
CA LYS A 121 13.13 5.71 -26.03
C LYS A 121 12.38 5.74 -27.37
N THR A 122 12.09 4.56 -27.93
CA THR A 122 11.31 4.37 -29.17
C THR A 122 9.83 4.70 -29.01
N GLY A 123 9.33 4.84 -27.77
CA GLY A 123 7.91 5.10 -27.46
C GLY A 123 7.10 3.84 -27.10
N ASP A 124 7.67 2.65 -27.31
CA ASP A 124 7.01 1.37 -27.01
C ASP A 124 6.89 1.11 -25.51
N LEU A 125 5.75 0.55 -25.10
CA LEU A 125 5.50 0.12 -23.72
C LEU A 125 6.06 -1.29 -23.46
N VAL A 126 6.79 -1.41 -22.37
CA VAL A 126 7.49 -2.61 -21.94
C VAL A 126 6.80 -3.19 -20.71
N THR A 127 6.28 -4.40 -20.87
CA THR A 127 5.59 -5.12 -19.79
C THR A 127 6.37 -6.32 -19.27
N GLN A 128 7.36 -6.82 -20.03
CA GLN A 128 8.18 -7.97 -19.66
C GLN A 128 9.39 -7.57 -18.79
N ASP A 129 9.63 -8.30 -17.71
CA ASP A 129 10.61 -7.92 -16.67
C ASP A 129 12.06 -7.85 -17.17
N VAL A 130 12.45 -8.71 -18.11
CA VAL A 130 13.80 -8.70 -18.72
C VAL A 130 14.01 -7.39 -19.47
N GLU A 131 13.05 -7.01 -20.31
CA GLU A 131 13.13 -5.76 -21.07
C GLU A 131 13.03 -4.53 -20.17
N LYS A 132 12.23 -4.57 -19.09
CA LYS A 132 12.21 -3.48 -18.09
C LYS A 132 13.59 -3.28 -17.47
N ALA A 133 14.30 -4.37 -17.16
CA ALA A 133 15.64 -4.33 -16.59
C ALA A 133 16.66 -3.73 -17.57
N GLU A 134 16.58 -4.09 -18.85
CA GLU A 134 17.41 -3.51 -19.91
C GLU A 134 17.18 -1.99 -20.04
N VAL A 135 15.91 -1.54 -20.09
CA VAL A 135 15.58 -0.11 -20.17
C VAL A 135 16.15 0.68 -19.00
N LEU A 136 16.05 0.14 -17.78
CA LEU A 136 16.62 0.77 -16.59
C LEU A 136 18.15 0.78 -16.63
N ASN A 137 18.77 -0.30 -17.09
CA ASN A 137 20.23 -0.38 -17.23
C ASN A 137 20.76 0.61 -18.26
N ASP A 138 20.11 0.71 -19.43
CA ASP A 138 20.47 1.67 -20.49
C ASP A 138 20.32 3.12 -20.02
N PHE A 139 19.24 3.40 -19.28
CA PHE A 139 19.03 4.72 -18.66
C PHE A 139 20.14 5.02 -17.66
N PHE A 140 20.45 4.08 -16.77
CA PHE A 140 21.51 4.21 -15.77
C PHE A 140 22.86 4.48 -16.44
N SER A 141 23.28 3.64 -17.40
CA SER A 141 24.51 3.84 -18.16
C SER A 141 24.54 5.20 -18.86
N SER A 142 23.43 5.67 -19.42
CA SER A 142 23.37 6.99 -20.07
C SER A 142 23.63 8.16 -19.13
N VAL A 143 23.25 8.06 -17.85
CA VAL A 143 23.49 9.11 -16.85
C VAL A 143 24.97 9.17 -16.45
N PHE A 144 25.63 8.02 -16.36
CA PHE A 144 27.06 7.94 -16.00
C PHE A 144 28.01 8.04 -17.18
N THR A 145 27.52 7.87 -18.40
CA THR A 145 28.30 8.02 -19.65
C THR A 145 28.08 9.41 -20.25
N SER A 146 28.08 10.44 -19.39
CA SER A 146 28.17 11.83 -19.82
C SER A 146 29.46 12.02 -20.61
N ASN A 147 29.34 12.48 -21.86
CA ASN A 147 30.42 12.85 -22.76
C ASN A 147 31.67 13.32 -22.02
N GLY A 148 32.71 12.49 -22.02
CA GLY A 148 34.07 12.86 -21.64
C GLY A 148 34.71 13.78 -22.68
N SER A 149 34.12 14.95 -22.90
CA SER A 149 34.69 16.01 -23.71
C SER A 149 35.36 17.04 -22.79
N ASN A 150 36.65 16.78 -22.58
CA ASN A 150 37.73 17.73 -22.32
C ASN A 150 37.73 18.48 -20.98
N HIS A 151 38.23 17.84 -19.92
CA HIS A 151 39.29 18.44 -19.11
C HIS A 151 40.28 17.34 -18.71
N THR A 152 41.35 17.19 -19.48
CA THR A 152 42.56 16.51 -19.01
C THR A 152 43.12 17.30 -17.84
N THR A 153 42.94 16.82 -16.62
CA THR A 153 43.76 17.26 -15.49
C THR A 153 44.52 16.04 -15.00
N GLN A 154 45.85 16.18 -15.07
CA GLN A 154 46.84 15.14 -14.90
C GLN A 154 46.73 14.47 -13.54
N VAL A 155 46.89 13.15 -13.55
CA VAL A 155 47.11 12.33 -12.36
C VAL A 155 48.48 12.69 -11.80
N ALA A 156 48.51 13.34 -10.64
CA ALA A 156 49.69 13.36 -9.79
C ALA A 156 49.52 12.25 -8.73
N GLU A 157 50.41 11.26 -8.79
CA GLU A 157 50.57 10.22 -7.78
C GLU A 157 50.76 10.81 -6.38
N GLY A 158 49.83 10.50 -5.47
CA GLY A 158 49.88 10.87 -4.06
C GLY A 158 49.63 9.64 -3.18
N LYS A 159 50.69 9.19 -2.53
CA LYS A 159 50.82 7.97 -1.70
C LYS A 159 49.71 7.76 -0.65
N ASN A 160 49.41 6.49 -0.45
CA ASN A 160 48.74 5.89 0.72
C ASN A 160 49.07 6.55 2.06
N LYS A 161 48.03 6.91 2.84
CA LYS A 161 48.00 6.83 4.31
C LYS A 161 46.54 6.79 4.78
N GLY A 162 46.20 5.77 5.57
CA GLY A 162 44.89 5.61 6.18
C GLY A 162 44.70 6.46 7.44
N HIS A 163 43.43 6.62 7.83
CA HIS A 163 42.82 6.68 9.17
C HIS A 163 41.33 7.01 8.92
N GLU A 164 40.40 6.11 9.25
CA GLU A 164 39.64 6.07 10.51
C GLU A 164 38.72 7.29 10.76
N ASN A 165 37.42 6.98 10.84
CA ASN A 165 36.35 7.58 11.65
C ASN A 165 36.01 9.07 11.52
N GLU A 166 34.76 9.35 11.14
CA GLU A 166 33.82 10.33 11.74
C GLU A 166 32.56 10.39 10.83
N GLU A 167 31.48 9.72 11.21
CA GLU A 167 30.33 10.25 11.97
C GLU A 167 29.33 11.05 11.10
N LEU A 168 28.10 10.54 11.03
CA LEU A 168 26.96 11.14 10.32
C LEU A 168 26.42 12.34 11.10
N PRO A 169 26.07 13.48 10.45
CA PRO A 169 25.35 14.54 11.13
C PRO A 169 23.84 14.22 11.20
N PRO A 170 23.19 14.43 12.36
CA PRO A 170 21.74 14.36 12.50
C PRO A 170 21.13 15.71 12.10
N ILE A 171 20.15 15.67 11.19
CA ILE A 171 19.25 16.78 10.88
C ILE A 171 17.87 16.15 10.91
N GLY A 172 16.89 16.53 11.73
CA GLY A 172 16.66 17.74 12.50
C GLY A 172 15.13 17.88 12.49
N GLU A 173 14.49 17.67 13.65
CA GLU A 173 13.06 17.90 13.84
C GLU A 173 12.73 19.41 13.73
N GLU A 174 11.42 19.72 13.77
CA GLU A 174 10.80 21.04 14.00
C GLU A 174 10.58 21.96 12.75
N GLN A 175 9.46 22.64 12.49
CA GLN A 175 8.09 22.89 13.05
C GLN A 175 7.19 23.27 11.83
N PHE A 176 5.85 23.28 11.79
CA PHE A 176 4.76 23.58 12.72
C PHE A 176 3.51 22.76 12.32
#